data_AF-A0A915J8B3-F1
#
_entry.id   AF-A0A915J8B3-F1
#
_cell.length_a   1.000
_cell.length_b   1.000
_cell.length_c   1.000
_cell.angle_alpha   90.00
_cell.angle_beta   90.00
_cell.angle_gamma   90.00
#
_symmetry.space_group_name_H-M   'P 1'
#
loop_
_entity.id
_entity.type
_entity.pdbx_description
1 polymer ?
#
loop_
_entity_poly.entity_id
_entity_poly.type
_entity_poly.pdbx_seq_one_letter_code
_entity_poly.pdbx_strand_id
1 'polypeptide(L)'
;MIVGCNFHFTQALNRKLQNLGLREIWNNEGYPGEWIRCLKALAFLPESLVLTAFNAILRNPPAYDDGNNHLMDFRNYFENTWLNGRFPIKLWNQWENDSPRTTNHAEGYHNRLNLMEVRDMNLAPMHNRDQVRVRNLRRGAYQPKPRDGTYVDLDNRITGAKQ
;
A
#
# COMPACT_ATOMS: atom_id res chain seq x y z
N MET A 1 -11.32 14.54 -2.77
CA MET A 1 -10.91 13.97 -1.47
C MET A 1 -9.91 12.87 -1.79
N ILE A 2 -8.62 13.12 -1.54
CA ILE A 2 -7.54 12.23 -1.98
C ILE A 2 -7.65 10.92 -1.21
N VAL A 3 -7.78 9.82 -1.95
CA VAL A 3 -7.84 8.43 -1.46
C VAL A 3 -6.42 8.06 -1.02
N GLY A 4 -6.01 8.58 0.13
CA GLY A 4 -4.60 8.88 0.42
C GLY A 4 -4.04 8.18 1.65
N CYS A 5 -4.48 6.99 2.00
CA CYS A 5 -3.96 6.36 3.21
C CYS A 5 -3.04 5.17 2.94
N ASN A 6 -3.51 4.12 2.26
CA ASN A 6 -2.67 2.95 1.99
C ASN A 6 -1.57 3.20 0.95
N PHE A 7 -1.82 4.06 -0.04
CA PHE A 7 -0.78 4.45 -1.00
C PHE A 7 0.39 5.15 -0.28
N HIS A 8 0.10 6.16 0.55
CA HIS A 8 1.13 6.87 1.30
C HIS A 8 1.78 6.00 2.38
N PHE A 9 1.01 5.12 3.04
CA PHE A 9 1.54 4.08 3.93
C PHE A 9 2.57 3.21 3.20
N THR A 10 2.17 2.59 2.08
CA THR A 10 3.02 1.71 1.29
C THR A 10 4.24 2.46 0.76
N GLN A 11 4.07 3.68 0.26
CA GLN A 11 5.15 4.52 -0.22
C GLN A 11 6.14 4.87 0.90
N ALA A 12 5.65 5.25 2.08
CA ALA A 12 6.50 5.58 3.23
C ALA A 12 7.28 4.37 3.73
N LEU A 13 6.66 3.19 3.80
CA LEU A 13 7.34 1.94 4.14
C LEU A 13 8.42 1.60 3.10
N ASN A 14 8.10 1.70 1.80
CA ASN A 14 9.06 1.43 0.73
C ASN A 14 10.26 2.41 0.78
N ARG A 15 10.02 3.69 1.07
CA ARG A 15 11.09 4.68 1.25
C ARG A 15 11.97 4.36 2.44
N LYS A 16 11.39 4.01 3.60
CA LYS A 16 12.17 3.63 4.78
C LYS A 16 13.01 2.38 4.52
N LEU A 17 12.43 1.38 3.86
CA LEU A 17 13.10 0.14 3.47
C LEU A 17 14.30 0.41 2.55
N GLN A 18 14.14 1.29 1.56
CA GLN A 18 15.24 1.70 0.67
C GLN A 18 16.34 2.45 1.44
N ASN A 19 15.96 3.39 2.32
CA ASN A 19 16.93 4.16 3.10
C ASN A 19 17.77 3.29 4.05
N LEU A 20 17.23 2.15 4.48
CA LEU A 20 17.93 1.17 5.32
C LEU A 20 18.68 0.10 4.51
N GLY A 21 18.69 0.17 3.18
CA GLY A 21 19.35 -0.85 2.33
C GLY A 21 18.64 -2.21 2.28
N LEU A 22 17.42 -2.32 2.81
CA LEU A 22 16.68 -3.59 2.95
C LEU A 22 16.03 -4.08 1.63
N ARG A 23 16.27 -3.41 0.50
CA ARG A 23 15.57 -3.67 -0.76
C ARG A 23 15.83 -5.08 -1.30
N GLU A 24 17.08 -5.52 -1.24
CA GLU A 24 17.45 -6.86 -1.70
C GLU A 24 16.87 -7.94 -0.79
N ILE A 25 16.95 -7.74 0.53
CA ILE A 25 16.34 -8.62 1.54
C ILE A 25 14.83 -8.77 1.30
N TRP A 26 14.13 -7.66 1.03
CA TRP A 26 12.70 -7.67 0.75
C TRP A 26 12.34 -8.38 -0.57
N ASN A 27 13.18 -8.31 -1.59
CA ASN A 27 12.92 -8.99 -2.87
C ASN A 27 13.17 -10.50 -2.80
N ASN A 28 13.93 -10.97 -1.81
CA ASN A 28 14.19 -12.39 -1.62
C ASN A 28 12.96 -13.11 -1.04
N GLU A 29 12.82 -14.39 -1.39
CA GLU A 29 11.76 -15.27 -0.86
C GLU A 29 12.04 -15.79 0.55
N GLY A 30 13.21 -15.47 1.11
CA GLY A 30 13.58 -15.87 2.47
C GLY A 30 12.75 -15.21 3.58
N TYR A 31 12.84 -15.81 4.76
CA TYR A 31 12.11 -15.40 5.97
C TYR A 31 12.24 -13.90 6.33
N PRO A 32 13.41 -13.23 6.20
CA PRO A 32 13.50 -11.78 6.41
C PRO A 32 12.63 -10.95 5.45
N GLY A 33 12.60 -11.33 4.17
CA GLY A 33 11.77 -10.67 3.17
C GLY A 33 10.28 -10.91 3.43
N GLU A 34 9.92 -12.13 3.85
CA GLU A 34 8.57 -12.48 4.26
C GLU A 34 8.12 -11.66 5.48
N TRP A 35 8.96 -11.53 6.50
CA TRP A 35 8.64 -10.73 7.68
C TRP A 35 8.36 -9.26 7.33
N ILE A 36 9.13 -8.66 6.41
CA ILE A 36 8.85 -7.30 5.89
C ILE A 36 7.50 -7.27 5.15
N ARG A 37 7.20 -8.27 4.32
CA ARG A 37 5.91 -8.38 3.61
C ARG A 37 4.75 -8.52 4.60
N CYS A 38 4.91 -9.29 5.67
CA CYS A 38 3.91 -9.45 6.74
C CYS A 38 3.66 -8.15 7.49
N LEU A 39 4.70 -7.35 7.79
CA LEU A 39 4.51 -6.01 8.37
C LEU A 39 3.67 -5.11 7.48
N LYS A 40 3.94 -5.09 6.17
CA LYS A 40 3.13 -4.35 5.20
C LYS A 40 1.70 -4.90 5.10
N ALA A 41 1.55 -6.21 5.24
CA ALA A 41 0.27 -6.90 5.15
C ALA A 41 -0.66 -6.63 6.35
N LEU A 42 -0.14 -6.11 7.48
CA LEU A 42 -0.98 -5.67 8.61
C LEU A 42 -2.07 -4.68 8.21
N ALA A 43 -1.88 -3.92 7.12
CA ALA A 43 -2.90 -3.03 6.58
C ALA A 43 -4.17 -3.77 6.14
N PHE A 44 -4.09 -5.08 5.89
CA PHE A 44 -5.21 -5.89 5.41
C PHE A 44 -5.80 -6.80 6.49
N LEU A 45 -5.40 -6.66 7.75
CA LEU A 45 -6.05 -7.36 8.86
C LEU A 45 -7.19 -6.51 9.44
N PRO A 46 -8.20 -7.13 10.07
CA PRO A 46 -9.12 -6.40 10.94
C PRO A 46 -8.35 -5.50 11.91
N GLU A 47 -8.80 -4.24 12.07
CA GLU A 47 -8.11 -3.25 12.91
C GLU A 47 -7.85 -3.78 14.33
N SER A 48 -8.79 -4.54 14.89
CA SER A 48 -8.68 -5.18 16.20
C SER A 48 -7.57 -6.23 16.31
N LEU A 49 -7.15 -6.84 15.19
CA LEU A 49 -6.12 -7.87 15.16
C LEU A 49 -4.73 -7.33 14.82
N VAL A 50 -4.62 -6.09 14.33
CA VAL A 50 -3.34 -5.50 13.92
C VAL A 50 -2.32 -5.51 15.05
N LEU A 51 -2.69 -5.00 16.23
CA LEU A 51 -1.78 -4.92 17.37
C LEU A 51 -1.44 -6.31 17.92
N THR A 52 -2.42 -7.21 17.94
CA THR A 52 -2.23 -8.61 18.38
C THR A 52 -1.27 -9.36 17.46
N ALA A 53 -1.48 -9.28 16.15
CA ALA A 53 -0.60 -9.92 15.15
C ALA A 53 0.81 -9.34 15.18
N PHE A 54 0.93 -8.02 15.33
CA PHE A 54 2.24 -7.40 15.50
C PHE A 54 2.95 -7.92 16.74
N ASN A 55 2.31 -7.89 17.91
CA ASN A 55 2.93 -8.30 19.16
C ASN A 55 3.29 -9.79 19.22
N ALA A 56 2.46 -10.65 18.64
CA ALA A 56 2.64 -12.10 18.68
C ALA A 56 3.65 -12.61 17.64
N ILE A 57 3.68 -12.01 16.44
CA ILE A 57 4.38 -12.60 15.28
C ILE A 57 5.52 -11.70 14.78
N LEU A 58 5.32 -10.39 14.76
CA LEU A 58 6.21 -9.45 14.05
C LEU A 58 7.06 -8.58 14.98
N ARG A 59 6.81 -8.67 16.29
CA ARG A 59 7.46 -7.83 17.30
C ARG A 59 8.96 -7.95 17.26
N ASN A 60 9.47 -9.17 17.07
CA ASN A 60 10.89 -9.43 16.96
C ASN A 60 11.19 -9.73 15.48
N PRO A 61 12.14 -9.03 14.85
CA PRO A 61 12.58 -9.39 13.52
C PRO A 61 13.31 -10.74 13.53
N PRO A 62 13.42 -11.41 12.37
CA PRO A 62 14.19 -12.62 12.22
C PRO A 62 15.65 -12.45 12.66
N ALA A 63 16.24 -13.52 13.18
CA ALA A 63 17.68 -13.59 13.41
C ALA A 63 18.39 -13.61 12.05
N TYR A 64 18.80 -12.44 11.58
CA TYR A 64 19.45 -12.23 10.29
C TYR A 64 20.50 -11.13 10.42
N ASP A 65 21.72 -11.42 9.96
CA ASP A 65 22.80 -10.45 9.92
C ASP A 65 22.65 -9.57 8.68
N ASP A 66 22.03 -8.41 8.87
CA ASP A 66 21.97 -7.34 7.85
C ASP A 66 23.10 -6.30 8.01
N GLY A 67 24.12 -6.63 8.83
CA GLY A 67 25.31 -5.83 9.10
C GLY A 67 25.13 -4.69 10.10
N ASN A 68 23.92 -4.20 10.36
CA ASN A 68 23.71 -3.01 11.18
C ASN A 68 22.33 -2.92 11.86
N ASN A 69 21.69 -4.06 12.15
CA ASN A 69 20.37 -4.14 12.76
C ASN A 69 19.27 -3.37 11.98
N HIS A 70 19.38 -3.29 10.66
CA HIS A 70 18.45 -2.56 9.81
C HIS A 70 17.00 -3.07 9.91
N LEU A 71 16.79 -4.38 10.11
CA LEU A 71 15.47 -4.97 10.34
C LEU A 71 14.86 -4.49 11.66
N MET A 72 15.66 -4.37 12.72
CA MET A 72 15.24 -3.77 13.99
C MET A 72 14.87 -2.29 13.81
N ASP A 73 15.67 -1.54 13.05
CA ASP A 73 15.38 -0.13 12.76
C ASP A 73 14.08 0.04 11.96
N PHE A 74 13.83 -0.86 11.00
CA PHE A 74 12.59 -0.89 10.25
C PHE A 74 11.39 -1.23 11.15
N ARG A 75 11.53 -2.23 12.03
CA ARG A 75 10.54 -2.60 13.04
C ARG A 75 10.21 -1.43 13.97
N ASN A 76 11.22 -0.77 14.51
CA ASN A 76 11.09 0.34 15.45
C ASN A 76 10.44 1.54 14.78
N TYR A 77 10.83 1.84 13.54
CA TYR A 77 10.13 2.85 12.74
C TYR A 77 8.65 2.49 12.55
N PHE A 78 8.35 1.22 12.23
CA PHE A 78 6.97 0.79 12.02
C PHE A 78 6.13 1.00 13.28
N GLU A 79 6.58 0.48 14.42
CA GLU A 79 5.89 0.59 15.69
C GLU A 79 5.69 2.06 16.11
N ASN A 80 6.75 2.86 16.09
CA ASN A 80 6.70 4.25 16.56
C ASN A 80 5.90 5.18 15.64
N THR A 81 5.77 4.85 14.35
CA THR A 81 5.08 5.71 13.37
C THR A 81 3.64 5.29 13.14
N TRP A 82 3.37 3.99 13.02
CA TRP A 82 2.09 3.46 12.54
C TRP A 82 1.25 2.78 13.62
N LEU A 83 1.86 2.31 14.71
CA LEU A 83 1.13 1.71 15.84
C LEU A 83 0.96 2.69 16.99
N ASN A 84 2.06 3.33 17.41
CA ASN A 84 2.09 4.25 18.55
C ASN A 84 2.24 5.71 18.13
N GLY A 85 2.25 5.97 16.82
CA GLY A 85 2.54 7.28 16.26
C GLY A 85 1.30 8.14 16.01
N ARG A 86 1.48 9.16 15.16
CA ARG A 86 0.45 10.16 14.86
C ARG A 86 -0.61 9.69 13.85
N PHE A 87 -0.42 8.51 13.25
CA PHE A 87 -1.31 7.97 12.22
C PHE A 87 -2.16 6.84 12.80
N PRO A 88 -3.46 7.06 13.08
CA PRO A 88 -4.34 6.02 13.59
C PRO A 88 -4.40 4.81 12.64
N ILE A 89 -4.56 3.60 13.18
CA ILE A 89 -4.63 2.35 12.40
C ILE A 89 -5.71 2.45 11.32
N LYS A 90 -6.92 2.86 11.70
CA LYS A 90 -8.03 3.15 10.77
C LYS A 90 -7.66 4.00 9.56
N LEU A 91 -6.69 4.90 9.69
CA LEU A 91 -6.27 5.73 8.56
C LEU A 91 -5.69 4.84 7.47
N TRP A 92 -4.64 4.07 7.77
CA TRP A 92 -3.86 3.32 6.78
C TRP A 92 -4.36 1.89 6.53
N ASN A 93 -5.20 1.36 7.42
CA ASN A 93 -5.84 0.05 7.25
C ASN A 93 -6.78 0.02 6.03
N GLN A 94 -6.92 -1.16 5.44
CA GLN A 94 -7.64 -1.44 4.19
C GLN A 94 -8.64 -2.58 4.33
N TRP A 95 -8.82 -3.16 5.54
CA TRP A 95 -9.74 -4.27 5.76
C TRP A 95 -11.17 -3.93 5.33
N GLU A 96 -11.67 -2.76 5.73
CA GLU A 96 -13.02 -2.29 5.39
C GLU A 96 -13.04 -1.39 4.13
N ASN A 97 -11.91 -1.27 3.42
CA ASN A 97 -11.87 -0.41 2.24
C ASN A 97 -12.41 -1.15 1.00
N ASP A 98 -13.72 -1.02 0.78
CA ASP A 98 -14.40 -1.55 -0.41
C ASP A 98 -14.44 -0.55 -1.58
N SER A 99 -13.75 0.60 -1.46
CA SER A 99 -13.61 1.53 -2.58
C SER A 99 -12.88 0.83 -3.74
N PRO A 100 -13.23 1.08 -5.01
CA PRO A 100 -12.46 0.60 -6.15
C PRO A 100 -10.98 0.94 -5.93
N ARG A 101 -10.11 -0.08 -5.84
CA ARG A 101 -8.67 0.13 -5.63
C ARG A 101 -8.13 0.98 -6.78
N THR A 102 -7.95 2.28 -6.54
CA THR A 102 -7.63 3.26 -7.59
C THR A 102 -6.12 3.31 -7.91
N THR A 103 -5.40 2.20 -7.78
CA THR A 103 -4.02 2.07 -8.26
C THR A 103 -3.95 2.31 -9.76
N ASN A 104 -4.94 1.84 -10.53
CA ASN A 104 -5.01 2.06 -11.98
C ASN A 104 -5.04 3.54 -12.40
N HIS A 105 -5.59 4.43 -11.57
CA HIS A 105 -5.64 5.87 -11.89
C HIS A 105 -4.30 6.54 -11.62
N ALA A 106 -3.67 6.26 -10.48
CA ALA A 106 -2.36 6.80 -10.15
C ALA A 106 -1.27 6.24 -11.08
N GLU A 107 -1.28 4.93 -11.34
CA GLU A 107 -0.36 4.28 -12.30
C GLU A 107 -0.57 4.80 -13.72
N GLY A 108 -1.82 4.97 -14.14
CA GLY A 108 -2.14 5.57 -15.44
C GLY A 108 -1.66 7.02 -15.57
N TYR A 109 -1.73 7.80 -14.49
CA TYR A 109 -1.22 9.17 -14.42
C TYR A 109 0.32 9.19 -14.46
N HIS A 110 0.99 8.37 -13.64
CA HIS A 110 2.45 8.28 -13.59
C HIS A 110 3.06 7.73 -14.88
N ASN A 111 2.44 6.73 -15.51
CA ASN A 111 2.89 6.21 -16.80
C ASN A 111 2.84 7.29 -17.89
N ARG A 112 1.77 8.10 -17.91
CA ARG A 112 1.64 9.23 -18.85
C ARG A 112 2.69 10.31 -18.60
N LEU A 113 3.01 10.60 -17.34
CA LEU A 113 4.09 11.53 -17.02
C LEU A 113 5.48 11.02 -17.42
N ASN A 114 5.75 9.73 -17.21
CA ASN A 114 7.02 9.11 -17.59
C ASN A 114 7.19 9.03 -19.12
N LEU A 115 6.10 8.84 -19.87
CA LEU A 115 6.11 8.86 -21.34
C LEU A 115 6.26 10.26 -21.94
N MET A 116 6.11 11.32 -21.13
CA MET A 116 6.08 12.71 -21.61
C MET A 116 7.35 13.52 -21.31
N GLU A 117 8.45 12.90 -20.79
CA GLU A 117 9.76 13.54 -20.53
C GLU A 117 9.68 15.04 -20.15
N VAL A 118 9.08 15.35 -18.99
CA VAL A 118 8.56 16.69 -18.73
C VAL A 118 9.66 17.68 -18.34
N ARG A 119 10.02 18.58 -19.28
CA ARG A 119 10.43 19.96 -19.00
C ARG A 119 9.23 20.85 -19.35
N ASP A 120 8.61 21.43 -18.32
CA ASP A 120 7.47 22.36 -18.37
C ASP A 120 6.14 21.81 -18.91
N MET A 121 5.20 21.47 -18.01
CA MET A 121 3.81 21.28 -18.43
C MET A 121 2.77 21.67 -17.39
N ASN A 122 1.67 22.26 -17.89
CA ASN A 122 0.53 22.74 -17.12
C ASN A 122 -0.46 21.58 -16.84
N LEU A 123 -0.46 21.07 -15.61
CA LEU A 123 -1.09 19.79 -15.21
C LEU A 123 -2.61 19.87 -14.97
N ALA A 124 -3.18 21.08 -14.91
CA ALA A 124 -4.59 21.30 -14.56
C ALA A 124 -5.60 20.57 -15.47
N PRO A 125 -5.44 20.53 -16.81
CA PRO A 125 -6.40 19.83 -17.69
C PRO A 125 -6.42 18.32 -17.46
N MET A 126 -5.28 17.73 -17.11
CA MET A 126 -5.14 16.30 -16.88
C MET A 126 -5.82 15.88 -15.59
N HIS A 127 -5.59 16.65 -14.52
CA HIS A 127 -6.26 16.47 -13.24
C HIS A 127 -7.79 16.59 -13.38
N ASN A 128 -8.26 17.54 -14.19
CA ASN A 128 -9.70 17.75 -14.42
C ASN A 128 -10.36 16.56 -15.15
N ARG A 129 -9.68 15.96 -16.14
CA ARG A 129 -10.17 14.77 -16.86
C ARG A 129 -10.30 13.55 -15.94
N ASP A 130 -9.34 13.34 -15.06
CA ASP A 130 -9.38 12.22 -14.11
C ASP A 130 -10.49 12.41 -13.06
N GLN A 131 -10.67 13.64 -12.55
CA GLN A 131 -11.76 13.93 -11.61
C GLN A 131 -13.14 13.76 -12.24
N VAL A 132 -13.33 14.19 -13.49
CA VAL A 132 -14.58 13.97 -14.23
C VAL A 132 -14.85 12.48 -14.43
N ARG A 133 -13.81 11.70 -14.76
CA ARG A 133 -13.94 10.25 -14.93
C ARG A 133 -14.33 9.53 -13.63
N VAL A 134 -13.68 9.86 -12.52
CA VAL A 134 -14.04 9.33 -11.19
C VAL A 134 -15.46 9.72 -10.79
N ARG A 135 -15.86 10.97 -11.06
CA ARG A 135 -17.21 11.48 -10.78
C ARG A 135 -18.27 10.74 -11.60
N ASN A 136 -18.00 10.47 -12.88
CA ASN A 136 -18.93 9.76 -13.75
C ASN A 136 -19.05 8.26 -13.40
N LEU A 137 -17.95 7.62 -12.97
CA LEU A 137 -17.97 6.26 -12.42
C LEU A 137 -18.83 6.18 -11.15
N ARG A 138 -18.70 7.14 -10.24
CA ARG A 138 -19.52 7.21 -9.02
C ARG A 138 -21.00 7.44 -9.29
N ARG A 139 -21.35 8.04 -10.43
CA ARG A 139 -22.73 8.31 -10.86
C ARG A 139 -23.34 7.18 -11.68
N GLY A 140 -22.61 6.09 -11.93
CA GLY A 140 -23.08 4.97 -12.77
C GLY A 140 -23.30 5.33 -14.25
N ALA A 141 -22.85 6.51 -14.69
CA ALA A 141 -23.09 7.02 -16.04
C ALA A 141 -22.23 6.33 -17.13
N TYR A 142 -21.31 5.46 -16.72
CA TYR A 142 -20.44 4.71 -17.62
C TYR A 142 -20.19 3.31 -17.04
N GLN A 143 -20.32 2.27 -17.85
CA GLN A 143 -19.96 0.91 -17.46
C GLN A 143 -18.42 0.82 -17.37
N PRO A 144 -17.84 0.44 -16.22
CA PRO A 144 -16.40 0.25 -16.10
C PRO A 144 -15.92 -0.71 -17.18
N LYS A 145 -14.71 -0.50 -17.70
CA LYS A 145 -14.08 -1.53 -18.55
C LYS A 145 -14.12 -2.87 -17.79
N PRO A 146 -14.42 -3.99 -18.45
CA PRO A 146 -14.36 -5.30 -17.83
C PRO A 146 -13.02 -5.46 -17.14
N ARG A 147 -13.05 -5.83 -15.86
CA ARG A 147 -11.82 -6.14 -15.13
C ARG A 147 -11.25 -7.44 -15.70
N ASP A 148 -9.93 -7.50 -15.78
CA ASP A 148 -9.23 -8.74 -16.11
C ASP A 148 -9.63 -9.83 -15.11
N GLY A 149 -9.88 -11.05 -15.61
CA GLY A 149 -10.41 -12.17 -14.82
C GLY A 149 -9.55 -12.49 -13.59
N THR A 150 -8.24 -12.30 -13.70
CA THR A 150 -7.29 -12.51 -12.60
C THR A 150 -7.64 -11.66 -11.36
N TYR A 151 -8.05 -10.40 -11.58
CA TYR A 151 -8.41 -9.50 -10.48
C TYR A 151 -9.82 -9.74 -9.95
N VAL A 152 -10.72 -10.25 -10.80
CA VAL A 152 -12.07 -10.66 -10.37
C VAL A 152 -11.96 -11.85 -9.42
N ASP A 153 -11.16 -12.84 -9.76
CA ASP A 153 -10.92 -14.01 -8.90
C ASP A 153 -10.22 -13.64 -7.60
N LEU A 154 -9.28 -12.69 -7.65
CA LEU A 154 -8.62 -12.17 -6.45
C LEU A 154 -9.62 -11.45 -5.53
N ASP A 155 -10.51 -10.60 -6.07
CA ASP A 155 -11.55 -9.92 -5.28
C ASP A 155 -12.54 -10.92 -4.67
N ASN A 156 -12.92 -11.97 -5.40
CA ASN A 156 -13.78 -13.04 -4.88
C ASN A 156 -13.11 -13.79 -3.73
N ARG A 157 -11.82 -14.12 -3.85
CA ARG A 157 -11.04 -14.76 -2.77
C ARG A 157 -10.92 -13.86 -1.54
N ILE A 158 -10.67 -12.56 -1.74
CA ILE A 158 -10.58 -11.59 -0.66
C ILE A 158 -11.93 -11.44 0.03
N THR A 159 -13.03 -11.37 -0.72
CA THR A 159 -14.39 -11.23 -0.17
C THR A 159 -14.79 -12.48 0.61
N GLY A 160 -14.45 -13.68 0.11
CA GLY A 160 -14.66 -14.93 0.83
C GLY A 160 -13.82 -15.05 2.11
N ALA A 161 -12.63 -14.47 2.16
CA ALA A 161 -11.78 -14.44 3.35
C ALA A 161 -12.23 -13.43 4.43
N LYS A 162 -13.19 -12.53 4.11
CA LYS A 162 -13.77 -11.57 5.06
C LYS A 162 -15.02 -12.08 5.78
N GLN A 163 -15.60 -13.21 5.35
CA GLN A 163 -16.76 -13.87 5.99
C GLN A 163 -16.30 -14.79 7.13
#